data_AF-A0A0L7QK81-F1
#
_entry.id   AF-A0A0L7QK81-F1
#
_cell.length_a   1.000
_cell.length_b   1.000
_cell.length_c   1.000
_cell.angle_alpha   90.00
_cell.angle_beta   90.00
_cell.angle_gamma   90.00
#
_symmetry.space_group_name_H-M   'P 1'
#
loop_
_entity.id
_entity.type
_entity.pdbx_description
1 polymer ?
#
loop_
_entity_poly.entity_id
_entity_poly.type
_entity_poly.pdbx_seq_one_letter_code
_entity_poly.pdbx_strand_id
1 'polypeptide(L)' 'VVQLFSGCFGTGTFPKQWKITRLVFLPKKKVLTGKESEYRPLCMLPAMGKWLK' A
#
# COMPACT_ATOMS: atom_id res chain seq x y z
N VAL A 1 -14.11 -7.93 12.73
CA VAL A 1 -13.36 -6.99 11.86
C VAL A 1 -13.73 -5.53 12.16
N VAL A 2 -15.01 -5.14 12.11
CA VAL A 2 -15.46 -3.76 12.39
C VAL A 2 -14.99 -3.24 13.76
N GLN A 3 -15.17 -4.02 14.83
CA GLN A 3 -14.73 -3.62 16.18
C GLN A 3 -13.22 -3.38 16.30
N LEU A 4 -12.40 -4.11 15.54
CA LEU A 4 -10.95 -3.91 15.52
C LEU A 4 -10.61 -2.55 14.89
N PHE A 5 -11.23 -2.21 13.76
CA PHE A 5 -11.05 -0.89 13.15
C PHE A 5 -11.53 0.23 14.06
N SER A 6 -12.71 0.09 14.66
CA SER A 6 -13.24 1.09 15.61
C SER A 6 -12.31 1.30 16.80
N GLY A 7 -11.74 0.23 17.37
CA GLY A 7 -10.73 0.32 18.44
C GLY A 7 -9.43 0.99 17.98
N CYS A 8 -8.93 0.66 16.79
CA CYS A 8 -7.76 1.31 16.21
C CYS A 8 -7.99 2.81 15.94
N PHE A 9 -9.18 3.22 15.49
CA PHE A 9 -9.53 4.64 15.32
C PHE A 9 -9.61 5.37 16.66
N GLY A 10 -10.27 4.78 17.67
CA GLY A 10 -10.38 5.38 18.99
C GLY A 10 -9.03 5.54 19.71
N THR A 11 -8.08 4.65 19.47
CA THR A 11 -6.74 4.68 20.08
C THR A 11 -5.66 5.32 19.20
N GLY A 12 -5.96 5.62 17.94
CA GLY A 12 -4.98 6.07 16.93
C GLY A 12 -3.85 5.07 16.64
N THR A 13 -3.96 3.83 17.15
CA THR A 13 -2.90 2.84 17.08
C THR A 13 -3.22 1.78 16.04
N PHE A 14 -2.33 1.63 15.06
CA PHE A 14 -2.49 0.68 13.96
C PHE A 14 -1.42 -0.40 13.99
N PRO A 15 -1.78 -1.68 13.74
CA PRO A 15 -0.83 -2.77 13.60
C PRO A 15 0.27 -2.45 12.58
N LYS A 16 1.52 -2.77 12.92
CA LYS A 16 2.67 -2.53 12.03
C LYS A 16 2.50 -3.24 10.68
N GLN A 17 1.95 -4.46 10.68
CA GLN A 17 1.66 -5.23 9.47
C GLN A 17 0.80 -4.46 8.46
N TRP A 18 -0.11 -3.57 8.88
CA TRP A 18 -0.95 -2.81 7.96
C TRP A 18 -0.21 -1.66 7.27
N LYS A 19 0.95 -1.28 7.81
CA LYS A 19 1.86 -0.28 7.24
C LYS A 19 2.93 -0.90 6.34
N ILE A 20 3.09 -2.23 6.38
CA ILE A 20 3.99 -2.94 5.47
C ILE A 20 3.36 -2.91 4.09
N THR A 21 4.08 -2.34 3.12
CA THR A 21 3.61 -2.21 1.74
C THR A 21 4.38 -3.14 0.82
N ARG A 22 3.72 -3.59 -0.25
CA ARG A 22 4.38 -4.27 -1.35
C ARG A 22 4.81 -3.24 -2.39
N LEU A 23 6.10 -3.18 -2.69
CA LEU A 23 6.61 -2.36 -3.78
C LEU A 23 6.26 -3.02 -5.12
N VAL A 24 5.58 -2.28 -5.99
CA VAL A 24 5.22 -2.73 -7.33
C VAL A 24 5.63 -1.68 -8.35
N PHE A 25 6.28 -2.14 -9.42
CA PHE A 25 6.75 -1.29 -10.50
C PHE A 25 5.73 -1.30 -11.63
N LEU A 26 5.06 -0.17 -11.85
CA LEU A 26 4.09 -0.02 -12.92
C LEU A 26 4.78 0.54 -14.17
N PRO A 27 4.65 -0.10 -15.34
CA PRO A 27 5.28 0.40 -16.55
C PRO A 27 4.64 1.72 -17.03
N LYS A 28 5.46 2.69 -17.43
CA LYS A 28 5.00 3.98 -18.00
C LYS A 28 4.45 3.82 -19.42
N LYS A 29 4.98 2.85 -20.17
CA LYS A 29 4.67 2.56 -21.56
C LYS A 29 4.37 1.07 -21.71
N LYS A 30 3.59 0.69 -22.73
CA LYS A 30 3.26 -0.72 -23.00
C LYS A 30 4.48 -1.55 -23.41
N VAL A 31 5.45 -0.92 -24.06
CA VAL A 31 6.72 -1.52 -24.45
C VAL A 31 7.83 -0.87 -23.62
N LEU A 32 8.68 -1.69 -23.04
CA LEU A 32 9.74 -1.29 -22.13
C LEU A 32 11.08 -1.69 -22.75
N THR A 33 12.06 -0.79 -22.65
CA THR A 33 13.45 -1.05 -23.07
C THR A 33 14.31 -1.60 -21.93
N GLY A 34 13.73 -1.79 -20.74
CA GLY A 34 14.39 -2.35 -19.56
C GLY A 34 15.08 -1.31 -18.68
N LYS A 35 14.87 -0.02 -18.95
CA LYS A 35 15.43 1.06 -18.12
C LYS A 35 14.57 1.26 -16.87
N GLU A 36 15.20 1.45 -15.72
CA GLU A 36 14.51 1.66 -14.43
C GLU A 36 13.59 2.88 -14.46
N SER A 37 13.96 3.93 -15.19
CA SER A 37 13.16 5.15 -15.34
C SER A 37 11.84 4.95 -16.10
N GLU A 38 11.66 3.80 -16.75
CA GLU A 38 10.41 3.44 -17.44
C GLU A 38 9.33 2.92 -16.49
N TYR A 39 9.66 2.69 -15.22
CA TYR A 39 8.71 2.25 -14.22
C TYR A 39 8.31 3.40 -13.28
N ARG A 40 7.09 3.32 -12.76
CA ARG A 40 6.61 4.12 -11.64
C ARG A 40 6.57 3.21 -10.41
N PRO A 41 7.43 3.43 -9.41
CA PRO A 41 7.34 2.67 -8.17
C PRO A 41 6.05 3.05 -7.43
N LEU A 42 5.27 2.05 -7.04
CA LEU A 42 4.06 2.20 -6.24
C LEU A 42 4.17 1.36 -4.98
N CYS A 43 4.00 1.98 -3.82
CA CYS A 43 3.88 1.27 -2.55
C CYS A 43 2.43 0.86 -2.31
N MET A 44 2.09 -0.40 -2.58
CA MET A 44 0.74 -0.90 -2.38
C MET A 44 0.52 -1.37 -0.94
N LEU A 45 -0.36 -0.66 -0.23
CA LEU A 45 -0.85 -1.07 1.09
C LEU A 45 -1.71 -2.34 1.01
N PRO A 46 -1.73 -3.17 2.06
CA PRO A 46 -2.71 -4.25 2.19
C PRO A 46 -4.11 -3.64 2.26
N ALA A 47 -5.14 -4.42 1.89
CA ALA A 47 -6.52 -3.95 1.85
C ALA A 47 -6.90 -3.22 3.14
N MET A 48 -6.63 -3.85 4.29
CA MET A 48 -6.88 -3.28 5.62
C MET A 48 -6.25 -1.89 5.82
N GLY A 49 -5.01 -1.70 5.38
CA GLY A 49 -4.32 -0.39 5.46
C GLY A 49 -4.88 0.67 4.51
N LYS A 50 -5.56 0.27 3.43
CA LYS A 50 -6.25 1.21 2.52
C LYS A 50 -7.59 1.67 3.09
N TRP A 51 -8.34 0.79 3.74
CA TRP A 51 -9.64 1.11 4.36
C TRP A 51 -9.51 2.07 5.56
N LEU A 52 -8.30 2.29 6.07
CA LEU A 52 -7.98 3.09 7.24
C LEU A 52 -7.52 4.51 6.94
N LYS A 53 -7.42 4.88 5.67
CA LYS A 53 -6.94 6.18 5.21
C LYS A 53 -8.11 7.01 4.70
#